data_AF-A0A0L7MNA7-F1
#
_entry.id   AF-A0A0L7MNA7-F1
#
_cell.length_a   1.000
_cell.length_b   1.000
_cell.length_c   1.000
_cell.angle_alpha   90.00
_cell.angle_beta   90.00
_cell.angle_gamma   90.00
#
_symmetry.space_group_name_H-M   'P 1'
#
loop_
_entity.id
_entity.type
_entity.pdbx_description
1 polymer ?
#
loop_
_entity_poly.entity_id
_entity_poly.type
_entity_poly.pdbx_seq_one_letter_code
_entity_poly.pdbx_strand_id
1 'polypeptide(L)'
;MSKPFISLCPEITRANALNLVDWLSDEDVVRHLSDSRHVSRHIEQLIDRVQLPILTHLFNQGGRFFMAYDRDDVPVGFVRLLRNGPDCEIVLVIGKRDNWGRKLGASALHEGMKLAFFDMRAERLLARIHADNTRSLKAFAHNGFVLENETPALKSYAMTAQRYLQRLRAGLPGAADGICITAVDQARLRDRLALEWESQAADLEHEIERATVVHARQVQRNVVTMNSRALLRLDEVAVEVALVYPEDADDSAGRFSVFSGVGTAILGCREGDHIDWRILDRTCHIRIEKLLYQPEAAGHFHL
;
A
#
# COMPACT_ATOMS: atom_id res chain seq x y z
N MET A 1 -4.52 -15.52 12.68
CA MET A 1 -4.94 -14.10 12.74
C MET A 1 -4.58 -13.46 11.42
N SER A 2 -5.54 -12.85 10.73
CA SER A 2 -5.33 -12.15 9.46
C SER A 2 -4.31 -11.01 9.62
N LYS A 3 -3.61 -10.67 8.53
CA LYS A 3 -2.74 -9.49 8.47
C LYS A 3 -3.61 -8.25 8.72
N PRO A 4 -3.22 -7.32 9.62
CA PRO A 4 -4.03 -6.13 9.86
C PRO A 4 -3.98 -5.22 8.63
N PHE A 5 -5.13 -4.70 8.23
CA PHE A 5 -5.25 -3.73 7.15
C PHE A 5 -4.64 -2.39 7.58
N ILE A 6 -3.79 -1.83 6.72
CA ILE A 6 -3.30 -0.47 6.83
C ILE A 6 -3.35 0.12 5.42
N SER A 7 -3.77 1.37 5.34
CA SER A 7 -3.62 2.18 4.13
C SER A 7 -2.83 3.45 4.43
N LEU A 8 -2.07 3.93 3.45
CA LEU A 8 -1.27 5.16 3.55
C LEU A 8 -1.89 6.25 2.69
N CYS A 9 -2.30 7.35 3.31
CA CYS A 9 -2.96 8.47 2.66
C CYS A 9 -2.01 9.68 2.59
N PRO A 10 -1.76 10.24 1.39
CA PRO A 10 -0.85 11.37 1.21
C PRO A 10 -1.48 12.72 1.56
N GLU A 11 -2.81 12.83 1.59
CA GLU A 11 -3.48 14.07 1.97
C GLU A 11 -3.42 14.26 3.49
N ILE A 12 -2.84 15.38 3.92
CA ILE A 12 -2.69 15.72 5.33
C ILE A 12 -3.64 16.86 5.65
N THR A 13 -4.69 16.56 6.40
CA THR A 13 -5.66 17.57 6.86
C THR A 13 -5.24 18.21 8.18
N ARG A 14 -5.90 19.30 8.56
CA ARG A 14 -5.74 19.90 9.90
C ARG A 14 -6.06 18.91 11.03
N ALA A 15 -7.07 18.06 10.85
CA ALA A 15 -7.42 17.02 11.83
C ALA A 15 -6.27 15.99 11.99
N ASN A 16 -5.58 15.65 10.90
CA ASN A 16 -4.39 14.80 10.98
C ASN A 16 -3.27 15.47 11.76
N ALA A 17 -3.01 16.75 11.49
CA ALA A 17 -1.99 17.50 12.21
C ALA A 17 -2.24 17.52 13.72
N LEU A 18 -3.49 17.64 14.17
CA LEU A 18 -3.86 17.52 15.58
C LEU A 18 -3.60 16.13 16.18
N ASN A 19 -3.91 15.06 15.44
CA ASN A 19 -3.58 13.69 15.86
C ASN A 19 -2.06 13.48 15.97
N LEU A 20 -1.28 14.06 15.05
CA LEU A 20 0.18 13.99 15.09
C LEU A 20 0.73 14.70 16.32
N VAL A 21 0.20 15.87 16.67
CA VAL A 21 0.58 16.58 17.90
C VAL A 21 0.34 15.70 19.12
N ASP A 22 -0.87 15.15 19.26
CA ASP A 22 -1.24 14.25 20.37
C ASP A 22 -0.28 13.06 20.50
N TRP A 23 0.00 12.35 19.39
CA TRP A 23 0.91 11.21 19.41
C TRP A 23 2.36 11.61 19.73
N LEU A 24 2.82 12.75 19.23
CA LEU A 24 4.19 13.23 19.43
C LEU A 24 4.40 13.93 20.78
N SER A 25 3.34 14.13 21.57
CA SER A 25 3.45 14.53 22.98
C SER A 25 3.75 13.36 23.92
N ASP A 26 3.59 12.12 23.46
CA ASP A 26 3.88 10.92 24.23
C ASP A 26 5.39 10.56 24.18
N GLU A 27 6.06 10.58 25.34
CA GLU A 27 7.49 10.25 25.46
C GLU A 27 7.86 8.86 24.93
N ASP A 28 7.01 7.85 25.11
CA ASP A 28 7.29 6.49 24.63
C ASP A 28 7.16 6.37 23.10
N VAL A 29 6.39 7.27 22.47
CA VAL A 29 6.30 7.36 21.01
C VAL A 29 7.55 8.06 20.45
N VAL A 30 8.01 9.13 21.10
CA VAL A 30 9.10 9.97 20.56
C VAL A 30 10.51 9.58 20.99
N ARG A 31 10.68 8.76 22.04
CA ARG A 31 12.00 8.33 22.57
C ARG A 31 12.94 7.74 21.53
N HIS A 32 12.38 7.16 20.45
CA HIS A 32 13.12 6.51 19.37
C HIS A 32 13.11 7.31 18.06
N LEU A 33 12.61 8.55 18.09
CA LEU A 33 12.61 9.45 16.94
C LEU A 33 13.79 10.40 17.04
N SER A 34 14.68 10.32 16.05
CA SER A 34 15.90 11.11 15.96
C SER A 34 15.65 12.63 15.97
N ASP A 35 14.53 13.10 15.42
CA ASP A 35 14.18 14.53 15.27
C ASP A 35 13.18 15.06 16.33
N SER A 36 12.89 14.31 17.39
CA SER A 36 11.68 14.48 18.21
C SER A 36 11.50 15.79 18.98
N ARG A 37 12.56 16.43 19.48
CA ARG A 37 12.43 17.36 20.62
C ARG A 37 11.64 18.64 20.34
N HIS A 38 11.37 18.96 19.07
CA HIS A 38 10.64 20.20 18.69
C HIS A 38 9.57 20.00 17.61
N VAL A 39 9.30 18.78 17.14
CA VAL A 39 8.39 18.55 16.01
C VAL A 39 6.93 18.82 16.37
N SER A 40 6.46 18.36 17.54
CA SER A 40 5.09 18.62 18.01
C SER A 40 4.83 20.13 18.10
N ARG A 41 5.71 20.88 18.76
CA ARG A 41 5.64 22.34 18.86
C ARG A 41 5.68 23.04 17.51
N HIS A 42 6.47 22.53 16.56
CA HIS A 42 6.52 23.09 15.21
C HIS A 42 5.19 22.87 14.47
N ILE A 43 4.62 21.67 14.57
CA ILE A 43 3.30 21.35 13.98
C ILE A 43 2.20 22.21 14.63
N GLU A 44 2.18 22.35 15.95
CA GLU A 44 1.25 23.25 16.66
C GLU A 44 1.34 24.69 16.14
N GLN A 45 2.56 25.23 16.06
CA GLN A 45 2.78 26.59 15.54
C GLN A 45 2.36 26.74 14.07
N LEU A 46 2.51 25.70 13.25
CA LEU A 46 2.04 25.68 11.86
C LEU A 46 0.50 25.71 11.81
N ILE A 47 -0.16 24.89 12.62
CA ILE A 47 -1.63 24.81 12.72
C ILE A 47 -2.24 26.16 13.16
N ASP A 48 -1.56 26.86 14.07
CA ASP A 48 -2.04 28.15 14.59
C ASP A 48 -1.86 29.29 13.57
N ARG A 49 -0.83 29.21 12.73
CA ARG A 49 -0.51 30.25 11.74
C ARG A 49 -1.23 30.07 10.41
N VAL A 50 -1.52 28.84 10.01
CA VAL A 50 -2.04 28.49 8.69
C VAL A 50 -3.50 28.06 8.79
N GLN A 51 -4.42 28.82 8.17
CA GLN A 51 -5.86 28.53 8.17
C GLN A 51 -6.31 27.63 7.01
N LEU A 52 -5.39 26.92 6.36
CA LEU A 52 -5.71 26.01 5.26
C LEU A 52 -6.30 24.69 5.80
N PRO A 53 -7.34 24.13 5.15
CA PRO A 53 -7.90 22.84 5.55
C PRO A 53 -6.95 21.67 5.24
N ILE A 54 -6.19 21.78 4.15
CA ILE A 54 -5.22 20.79 3.66
C ILE A 54 -3.81 21.36 3.86
N LEU A 55 -2.97 20.59 4.54
CA LEU A 55 -1.61 20.95 4.96
C LEU A 55 -0.53 20.11 4.27
N THR A 56 -0.89 19.24 3.31
CA THR A 56 0.00 18.30 2.62
C THR A 56 1.36 18.87 2.21
N HIS A 57 1.39 20.06 1.59
CA HIS A 57 2.63 20.69 1.13
C HIS A 57 3.63 21.00 2.27
N LEU A 58 3.14 21.24 3.50
CA LEU A 58 3.99 21.53 4.66
C LEU A 58 4.73 20.26 5.14
N PHE A 59 4.10 19.10 4.99
CA PHE A 59 4.64 17.82 5.45
C PHE A 59 5.54 17.14 4.41
N ASN A 60 5.39 17.47 3.13
CA ASN A 60 6.17 16.89 2.01
C ASN A 60 7.53 17.59 1.76
N GLN A 61 8.07 18.30 2.75
CA GLN A 61 9.40 18.90 2.62
C GLN A 61 10.48 17.81 2.66
N GLY A 62 11.25 17.68 1.57
CA GLY A 62 12.35 16.71 1.43
C GLY A 62 11.91 15.26 1.22
N GLY A 63 10.63 15.01 0.94
CA GLY A 63 10.10 13.66 0.79
C GLY A 63 8.58 13.63 0.71
N ARG A 64 7.99 12.49 1.04
CA ARG A 64 6.54 12.30 1.11
C ARG A 64 6.13 11.87 2.51
N PHE A 65 5.02 12.39 2.97
CA PHE A 65 4.44 12.08 4.26
C PHE A 65 3.06 11.48 4.06
N PHE A 66 2.76 10.43 4.82
CA PHE A 66 1.51 9.70 4.72
C PHE A 66 0.95 9.45 6.10
N MET A 67 -0.35 9.69 6.26
CA MET A 67 -1.10 9.20 7.42
C MET A 67 -1.43 7.72 7.21
N ALA A 68 -1.25 6.91 8.26
CA ALA A 68 -1.63 5.52 8.26
C ALA A 68 -3.00 5.36 8.91
N TYR A 69 -3.92 4.70 8.19
CA TYR A 69 -5.27 4.42 8.63
C TYR A 69 -5.51 2.92 8.72
N ASP A 70 -6.33 2.50 9.68
CA ASP A 70 -6.86 1.13 9.73
C ASP A 70 -8.09 0.97 8.81
N ARG A 71 -8.81 -0.14 8.96
CA ARG A 71 -9.97 -0.48 8.13
C ARG A 71 -11.21 0.36 8.39
N ASP A 72 -11.27 1.01 9.54
CA ASP A 72 -12.40 1.83 9.96
C ASP A 72 -12.11 3.32 9.70
N ASP A 73 -11.12 3.60 8.84
CA ASP A 73 -10.55 4.93 8.55
C ASP A 73 -10.12 5.68 9.82
N VAL A 74 -9.69 4.96 10.86
CA VAL A 74 -9.13 5.56 12.07
C VAL A 74 -7.63 5.80 11.87
N PRO A 75 -7.12 7.02 12.11
CA PRO A 75 -5.69 7.27 12.04
C PRO A 75 -4.97 6.53 13.16
N VAL A 76 -3.96 5.73 12.81
CA VAL A 76 -3.21 4.89 13.76
C VAL A 76 -1.71 5.20 13.79
N GLY A 77 -1.20 5.93 12.81
CA GLY A 77 0.21 6.28 12.72
C GLY A 77 0.53 7.13 11.49
N PHE A 78 1.82 7.21 11.16
CA PHE A 78 2.28 7.85 9.94
C PHE A 78 3.54 7.17 9.38
N VAL A 79 3.74 7.31 8.07
CA VAL A 79 4.96 6.93 7.36
C VAL A 79 5.51 8.16 6.66
N ARG A 80 6.83 8.37 6.76
CA ARG A 80 7.54 9.38 5.99
C ARG A 80 8.61 8.70 5.14
N LEU A 81 8.65 9.04 3.86
CA LEU A 81 9.63 8.58 2.89
C LEU A 81 10.48 9.79 2.47
N LEU A 82 11.69 9.90 3.02
CA LEU A 82 12.62 10.99 2.71
C LEU A 82 13.47 10.61 1.51
N ARG A 83 13.63 11.52 0.55
CA ARG A 83 14.39 11.22 -0.68
C ARG A 83 15.81 11.76 -0.58
N ASN A 84 16.80 10.88 -0.76
CA ASN A 84 18.22 11.19 -0.73
C ASN A 84 18.89 10.66 -2.00
N GLY A 85 18.73 11.38 -3.11
CA GLY A 85 19.20 10.94 -4.43
C GLY A 85 18.39 9.73 -4.94
N PRO A 86 19.05 8.61 -5.30
CA PRO A 86 18.35 7.37 -5.71
C PRO A 86 17.80 6.57 -4.52
N ASP A 87 18.29 6.86 -3.30
CA ASP A 87 17.90 6.16 -2.09
C ASP A 87 16.74 6.89 -1.38
N CYS A 88 15.97 6.13 -0.62
CA CYS A 88 14.90 6.64 0.22
C CYS A 88 15.12 6.20 1.68
N GLU A 89 14.85 7.06 2.64
CA GLU A 89 14.84 6.73 4.07
C GLU A 89 13.40 6.66 4.55
N ILE A 90 13.03 5.57 5.24
CA ILE A 90 11.70 5.39 5.83
C ILE A 90 11.72 5.68 7.32
N VAL A 91 10.78 6.52 7.75
CA VAL A 91 10.44 6.75 9.15
C VAL A 91 8.98 6.33 9.34
N LEU A 92 8.71 5.53 10.37
CA LEU A 92 7.37 5.01 10.66
C LEU A 92 7.10 5.16 12.16
N VAL A 93 5.89 5.64 12.49
CA VAL A 93 5.41 5.73 13.86
C VAL A 93 4.00 5.15 13.94
N ILE A 94 3.76 4.33 14.95
CA ILE A 94 2.40 3.94 15.37
C ILE A 94 2.11 4.74 16.64
N GLY A 95 1.10 5.61 16.58
CA GLY A 95 0.81 6.58 17.64
C GLY A 95 0.35 5.91 18.92
N LYS A 96 -0.97 5.80 19.12
CA LYS A 96 -1.58 5.26 20.34
C LYS A 96 -0.95 3.93 20.78
N ARG A 97 -0.56 3.85 22.07
CA ARG A 97 0.09 2.66 22.66
C ARG A 97 -0.78 1.41 22.57
N ASP A 98 -2.10 1.53 22.65
CA ASP A 98 -3.03 0.40 22.55
C ASP A 98 -2.97 -0.30 21.17
N ASN A 99 -2.43 0.38 20.17
CA ASN A 99 -2.20 -0.18 18.83
C ASN A 99 -0.91 -1.00 18.74
N TRP A 100 -0.11 -1.03 19.81
CA TRP A 100 1.16 -1.72 19.82
C TRP A 100 0.99 -3.24 19.96
N GLY A 101 1.90 -4.01 19.37
CA GLY A 101 1.79 -5.48 19.33
C GLY A 101 0.80 -6.03 18.29
N ARG A 102 -0.10 -5.20 17.74
CA ARG A 102 -1.12 -5.60 16.74
C ARG A 102 -0.59 -5.77 15.32
N LYS A 103 0.73 -5.86 15.10
CA LYS A 103 1.41 -5.94 13.79
C LYS A 103 1.17 -4.76 12.82
N LEU A 104 0.51 -3.67 13.23
CA LEU A 104 0.25 -2.48 12.40
C LEU A 104 1.52 -1.87 11.80
N GLY A 105 2.61 -1.83 12.58
CA GLY A 105 3.90 -1.33 12.07
C GLY A 105 4.48 -2.17 10.94
N ALA A 106 4.27 -3.49 10.93
CA ALA A 106 4.69 -4.33 9.81
C ALA A 106 3.81 -4.11 8.58
N SER A 107 2.50 -3.91 8.75
CA SER A 107 1.62 -3.57 7.63
C SER A 107 1.96 -2.21 7.04
N ALA A 108 2.16 -1.18 7.86
CA ALA A 108 2.58 0.14 7.41
C ALA A 108 3.96 0.13 6.72
N LEU A 109 4.90 -0.73 7.18
CA LEU A 109 6.17 -0.95 6.49
C LEU A 109 6.00 -1.56 5.10
N HIS A 110 5.07 -2.52 4.91
CA HIS A 110 4.78 -3.08 3.60
C HIS A 110 4.22 -2.03 2.63
N GLU A 111 3.25 -1.23 3.09
CA GLU A 111 2.70 -0.13 2.30
C GLU A 111 3.78 0.92 1.96
N GLY A 112 4.65 1.23 2.92
CA GLY A 112 5.79 2.13 2.70
C GLY A 112 6.80 1.59 1.69
N MET A 113 7.12 0.29 1.71
CA MET A 113 7.98 -0.35 0.70
C MET A 113 7.36 -0.29 -0.69
N LYS A 114 6.06 -0.56 -0.81
CA LYS A 114 5.32 -0.45 -2.07
C LYS A 114 5.46 0.94 -2.68
N LEU A 115 5.18 1.99 -1.89
CA LEU A 115 5.34 3.38 -2.33
C LEU A 115 6.79 3.74 -2.65
N ALA A 116 7.75 3.31 -1.83
CA ALA A 116 9.17 3.63 -2.05
C ALA A 116 9.70 3.03 -3.37
N PHE A 117 9.38 1.76 -3.65
CA PHE A 117 9.96 1.05 -4.80
C PHE A 117 9.15 1.21 -6.09
N PHE A 118 7.82 1.22 -6.03
CA PHE A 118 6.98 1.29 -7.24
C PHE A 118 6.56 2.71 -7.60
N ASP A 119 6.30 3.58 -6.62
CA ASP A 119 5.92 4.97 -6.91
C ASP A 119 7.15 5.89 -6.97
N MET A 120 7.98 5.91 -5.92
CA MET A 120 9.16 6.77 -5.85
C MET A 120 10.38 6.24 -6.62
N ARG A 121 10.31 4.99 -7.12
CA ARG A 121 11.39 4.31 -7.86
C ARG A 121 12.74 4.36 -7.15
N ALA A 122 12.75 4.22 -5.82
CA ALA A 122 13.98 4.21 -5.04
C ALA A 122 14.81 2.95 -5.35
N GLU A 123 16.14 3.10 -5.47
CA GLU A 123 17.04 1.95 -5.62
C GLU A 123 17.14 1.17 -4.30
N ARG A 124 17.16 1.91 -3.18
CA ARG A 124 17.29 1.38 -1.83
C ARG A 124 16.36 2.11 -0.86
N LEU A 125 15.81 1.37 0.09
CA LEU A 125 15.05 1.88 1.22
C LEU A 125 15.85 1.65 2.51
N LEU A 126 16.17 2.73 3.21
CA LEU A 126 17.01 2.76 4.40
C LEU A 126 16.16 3.01 5.65
N ALA A 127 16.53 2.38 6.76
CA ALA A 127 15.91 2.62 8.05
C ALA A 127 17.00 2.77 9.12
N ARG A 128 17.03 3.94 9.76
CA ARG A 128 17.92 4.23 10.90
C ARG A 128 17.13 4.09 12.18
N ILE A 129 17.57 3.18 13.05
CA ILE A 129 16.80 2.75 14.22
C ILE A 129 17.70 2.80 15.44
N HIS A 130 17.21 3.37 16.54
CA HIS A 130 17.89 3.33 17.84
C HIS A 130 18.20 1.91 18.28
N ALA A 131 19.41 1.68 18.81
CA ALA A 131 19.91 0.36 19.15
C ALA A 131 19.08 -0.35 20.25
N ASP A 132 18.40 0.41 21.11
CA ASP A 132 17.51 -0.09 22.16
C ASP A 132 16.05 -0.31 21.68
N ASN A 133 15.70 0.11 20.45
CA ASN A 133 14.39 -0.13 19.85
C ASN A 133 14.26 -1.55 19.27
N THR A 134 14.34 -2.55 20.15
CA THR A 134 14.30 -3.98 19.79
C THR A 134 13.09 -4.38 18.95
N ARG A 135 11.95 -3.70 19.12
CA ARG A 135 10.72 -3.96 18.36
C ARG A 135 10.86 -3.55 16.89
N SER A 136 11.31 -2.33 16.61
CA SER A 136 11.54 -1.88 15.24
C SER A 136 12.66 -2.69 14.58
N LEU A 137 13.77 -2.95 15.29
CA LEU A 137 14.86 -3.78 14.78
C LEU A 137 14.38 -5.16 14.30
N LYS A 138 13.57 -5.85 15.12
CA LYS A 138 12.96 -7.13 14.72
C LYS A 138 12.01 -6.98 13.55
N ALA A 139 11.19 -5.92 13.52
CA ALA A 139 10.25 -5.70 12.43
C ALA A 139 10.96 -5.51 11.08
N PHE A 140 11.98 -4.66 10.99
CA PHE A 140 12.72 -4.45 9.74
C PHE A 140 13.48 -5.71 9.30
N ALA A 141 14.19 -6.38 10.22
CA ALA A 141 14.89 -7.62 9.91
C ALA A 141 13.94 -8.73 9.41
N HIS A 142 12.79 -8.91 10.08
CA HIS A 142 11.80 -9.92 9.69
C HIS A 142 11.18 -9.64 8.31
N ASN A 143 11.02 -8.36 7.95
CA ASN A 143 10.52 -7.95 6.65
C ASN A 143 11.61 -7.88 5.57
N GLY A 144 12.79 -8.43 5.85
CA GLY A 144 13.82 -8.71 4.86
C GLY A 144 14.89 -7.65 4.69
N PHE A 145 14.88 -6.58 5.50
CA PHE A 145 15.97 -5.62 5.51
C PHE A 145 17.25 -6.25 6.05
N VAL A 146 18.39 -5.82 5.53
CA VAL A 146 19.73 -6.28 5.92
C VAL A 146 20.41 -5.19 6.74
N LEU A 147 21.06 -5.58 7.83
CA LEU A 147 21.88 -4.67 8.63
C LEU A 147 23.15 -4.31 7.84
N GLU A 148 23.39 -3.03 7.61
CA GLU A 148 24.58 -2.55 6.91
C GLU A 148 25.60 -1.91 7.85
N ASN A 149 25.12 -1.09 8.79
CA ASN A 149 25.97 -0.38 9.75
C ASN A 149 25.38 -0.46 11.15
N GLU A 150 26.24 -0.59 12.15
CA GLU A 150 25.88 -0.57 13.57
C GLU A 150 26.85 0.32 14.34
N THR A 151 26.29 1.17 15.20
CA THR A 151 26.99 1.99 16.18
C THR A 151 26.35 1.73 17.56
N PRO A 152 26.99 2.14 18.67
CA PRO A 152 26.38 1.98 20.00
C PRO A 152 25.00 2.63 20.15
N ALA A 153 24.69 3.67 19.36
CA ALA A 153 23.43 4.40 19.45
C ALA A 153 22.40 3.99 18.37
N LEU A 154 22.86 3.63 17.16
CA LEU A 154 22.00 3.44 15.99
C LEU A 154 22.41 2.21 15.17
N LYS A 155 21.41 1.51 14.64
CA LYS A 155 21.55 0.47 13.62
C LYS A 155 20.89 0.94 12.32
N SER A 156 21.59 0.75 11.20
CA SER A 156 21.12 1.11 9.87
C SER A 156 20.83 -0.15 9.06
N TYR A 157 19.57 -0.26 8.62
CA TYR A 157 19.07 -1.35 7.81
C TYR A 157 18.77 -0.85 6.40
N ALA A 158 18.95 -1.73 5.40
CA ALA A 158 18.64 -1.43 4.02
C ALA A 158 17.87 -2.56 3.33
N MET A 159 17.02 -2.19 2.39
CA MET A 159 16.36 -3.07 1.43
C MET A 159 16.64 -2.52 0.03
N THR A 160 17.07 -3.36 -0.90
CA THR A 160 17.22 -2.97 -2.32
C THR A 160 15.94 -3.30 -3.09
N ALA A 161 15.67 -2.56 -4.17
CA ALA A 161 14.54 -2.86 -5.07
C ALA A 161 14.59 -4.30 -5.60
N GLN A 162 15.77 -4.77 -6.01
CA GLN A 162 15.97 -6.15 -6.46
C GLN A 162 15.58 -7.18 -5.39
N ARG A 163 16.00 -6.97 -4.14
CA ARG A 163 15.68 -7.87 -3.03
C ARG A 163 14.19 -7.85 -2.70
N TYR A 164 13.57 -6.68 -2.73
CA TYR A 164 12.13 -6.53 -2.54
C TYR A 164 11.35 -7.32 -3.60
N LEU A 165 11.67 -7.16 -4.89
CA LEU A 165 11.05 -7.91 -5.99
C LEU A 165 11.26 -9.43 -5.87
N GLN A 166 12.47 -9.88 -5.51
CA GLN A 166 12.74 -11.29 -5.26
C GLN A 166 11.84 -11.86 -4.16
N ARG A 167 11.59 -11.10 -3.10
CA ARG A 167 10.71 -11.51 -2.01
C ARG A 167 9.24 -11.53 -2.39
N LEU A 168 8.78 -10.56 -3.19
CA LEU A 168 7.41 -10.56 -3.73
C LEU A 168 7.16 -11.81 -4.57
N ARG A 169 8.08 -12.10 -5.50
CA ARG A 169 7.98 -13.24 -6.43
C ARG A 169 8.15 -14.60 -5.77
N ALA A 170 8.95 -14.68 -4.71
CA ALA A 170 9.15 -15.93 -3.97
C ALA A 170 7.86 -16.39 -3.26
N GLY A 171 6.95 -15.46 -2.96
CA GLY A 171 5.79 -15.71 -2.12
C GLY A 171 6.19 -16.04 -0.67
N LEU A 172 5.34 -15.70 0.29
CA LEU A 172 5.42 -16.34 1.61
C LEU A 172 4.87 -17.77 1.45
N PRO A 173 5.58 -18.83 1.88
CA PRO A 173 5.00 -20.17 1.90
C PRO A 173 3.70 -20.16 2.72
N GLY A 174 2.56 -20.40 2.08
CA GLY A 174 1.23 -20.37 2.71
C GLY A 174 0.48 -19.03 2.65
N ALA A 175 0.94 -18.03 1.87
CA ALA A 175 0.13 -16.83 1.61
C ALA A 175 -0.99 -17.15 0.60
N ALA A 176 -2.20 -17.34 1.13
CA ALA A 176 -3.44 -17.47 0.37
C ALA A 176 -3.89 -16.15 -0.31
N ASP A 177 -3.13 -15.06 -0.12
CA ASP A 177 -3.57 -13.69 -0.40
C ASP A 177 -2.98 -13.09 -1.70
N GLY A 178 -2.32 -13.89 -2.54
CA GLY A 178 -1.79 -13.44 -3.85
C GLY A 178 -2.80 -13.57 -4.97
N ILE A 179 -2.83 -12.60 -5.89
CA ILE A 179 -3.72 -12.65 -7.05
C ILE A 179 -3.24 -13.71 -8.06
N CYS A 180 -4.17 -14.27 -8.83
CA CYS A 180 -3.87 -15.18 -9.93
C CYS A 180 -4.16 -14.48 -11.26
N ILE A 181 -3.18 -14.48 -12.18
CA ILE A 181 -3.29 -13.84 -13.50
C ILE A 181 -2.77 -14.77 -14.59
N THR A 182 -3.25 -14.58 -15.82
CA THR A 182 -2.71 -15.32 -16.97
C THR A 182 -1.35 -14.76 -17.38
N ALA A 183 -0.52 -15.60 -18.01
CA ALA A 183 0.75 -15.14 -18.59
C ALA A 183 0.56 -14.06 -19.67
N VAL A 184 -0.55 -14.10 -20.40
CA VAL A 184 -0.90 -13.13 -21.44
C VAL A 184 -1.24 -11.78 -20.80
N ASP A 185 -2.12 -11.77 -19.80
CA ASP A 185 -2.51 -10.55 -19.10
C ASP A 185 -1.33 -9.96 -18.32
N GLN A 186 -0.48 -10.79 -17.71
CA GLN A 186 0.72 -10.28 -17.04
C GLN A 186 1.62 -9.50 -17.99
N ALA A 187 1.88 -10.03 -19.19
CA ALA A 187 2.69 -9.35 -20.19
C ALA A 187 2.03 -8.03 -20.62
N ARG A 188 0.73 -8.07 -20.95
CA ARG A 188 -0.06 -6.89 -21.34
C ARG A 188 -0.10 -5.80 -20.29
N LEU A 189 -0.25 -6.17 -19.01
CA LEU A 189 -0.28 -5.23 -17.90
C LEU A 189 1.10 -4.61 -17.67
N ARG A 190 2.18 -5.40 -17.78
CA ARG A 190 3.55 -4.88 -17.70
C ARG A 190 3.88 -3.89 -18.81
N ASP A 191 3.46 -4.19 -20.04
CA ASP A 191 3.68 -3.28 -21.17
C ASP A 191 2.96 -1.94 -20.93
N ARG A 192 1.73 -1.96 -20.39
CA ARG A 192 0.98 -0.75 -20.04
C ARG A 192 1.58 -0.01 -18.87
N LEU A 193 2.03 -0.71 -17.82
CA LEU A 193 2.75 -0.11 -16.70
C LEU A 193 4.03 0.63 -17.13
N ALA A 194 4.69 0.17 -18.19
CA ALA A 194 5.87 0.85 -18.74
C ALA A 194 5.51 2.13 -19.52
N LEU A 195 4.27 2.27 -19.97
CA LEU A 195 3.75 3.42 -20.72
C LEU A 195 3.01 4.43 -19.83
N GLU A 196 2.42 3.96 -18.74
CA GLU A 196 1.70 4.76 -17.75
C GLU A 196 2.69 5.49 -16.82
N TRP A 197 2.68 6.82 -16.89
CA TRP A 197 3.52 7.69 -16.06
C TRP A 197 2.85 8.09 -14.74
N GLU A 198 1.65 7.59 -14.45
CA GLU A 198 0.86 8.01 -13.30
C GLU A 198 1.21 7.26 -12.01
N SER A 199 1.24 8.03 -10.90
CA SER A 199 1.55 7.58 -9.54
C SER A 199 0.50 6.64 -8.92
N GLN A 200 -0.52 6.22 -9.68
CA GLN A 200 -1.63 5.38 -9.19
C GLN A 200 -1.41 3.88 -9.47
N ALA A 201 -0.36 3.53 -10.21
CA ALA A 201 -0.12 2.15 -10.63
C ALA A 201 0.69 1.31 -9.63
N ALA A 202 1.18 1.91 -8.53
CA ALA A 202 2.05 1.21 -7.56
C ALA A 202 1.35 0.02 -6.90
N ASP A 203 0.04 0.11 -6.67
CA ASP A 203 -0.76 -1.01 -6.17
C ASP A 203 -0.85 -2.14 -7.18
N LEU A 204 -1.20 -1.82 -8.43
CA LEU A 204 -1.31 -2.80 -9.50
C LEU A 204 0.04 -3.47 -9.80
N GLU A 205 1.13 -2.71 -9.86
CA GLU A 205 2.47 -3.24 -10.07
C GLU A 205 2.89 -4.17 -8.92
N HIS A 206 2.58 -3.81 -7.67
CA HIS A 206 2.82 -4.68 -6.53
C HIS A 206 2.05 -6.01 -6.63
N GLU A 207 0.78 -5.95 -7.01
CA GLU A 207 -0.06 -7.13 -7.19
C GLU A 207 0.45 -8.03 -8.32
N ILE A 208 0.85 -7.45 -9.46
CA ILE A 208 1.40 -8.18 -10.62
C ILE A 208 2.72 -8.86 -10.28
N GLU A 209 3.60 -8.20 -9.50
CA GLU A 209 4.91 -8.74 -9.13
C GLU A 209 4.84 -9.90 -8.15
N ARG A 210 3.78 -9.98 -7.32
CA ARG A 210 3.53 -11.11 -6.40
C ARG A 210 2.53 -12.13 -6.92
N ALA A 211 1.99 -11.92 -8.12
CA ALA A 211 0.93 -12.75 -8.69
C ALA A 211 1.40 -14.18 -9.01
N THR A 212 0.50 -15.14 -8.80
CA THR A 212 0.69 -16.50 -9.33
C THR A 212 0.28 -16.51 -10.80
N VAL A 213 1.26 -16.70 -11.68
CA VAL A 213 1.05 -16.74 -13.12
C VAL A 213 0.66 -18.14 -13.55
N VAL A 214 -0.49 -18.27 -14.22
CA VAL A 214 -1.00 -19.55 -14.72
C VAL A 214 -1.25 -19.50 -16.23
N HIS A 215 -1.33 -20.67 -16.85
CA HIS A 215 -1.81 -20.75 -18.22
C HIS A 215 -3.31 -20.41 -18.27
N ALA A 216 -3.80 -19.72 -19.31
CA ALA A 216 -5.20 -19.30 -19.41
C ALA A 216 -6.20 -20.46 -19.23
N ARG A 217 -5.85 -21.66 -19.74
CA ARG A 217 -6.65 -22.90 -19.56
C ARG A 217 -6.69 -23.46 -18.13
N GLN A 218 -5.84 -22.96 -17.23
CA GLN A 218 -5.72 -23.42 -15.83
C GLN A 218 -6.34 -22.43 -14.83
N VAL A 219 -6.81 -21.28 -15.30
CA VAL A 219 -7.53 -20.32 -14.45
C VAL A 219 -8.79 -20.97 -13.90
N GLN A 220 -9.02 -20.79 -12.60
CA GLN A 220 -10.24 -21.28 -11.96
C GLN A 220 -11.45 -20.44 -12.41
N ARG A 221 -12.59 -21.10 -12.65
CA ARG A 221 -13.80 -20.47 -13.21
C ARG A 221 -14.46 -19.42 -12.31
N ASN A 222 -14.00 -19.27 -11.08
CA ASN A 222 -14.51 -18.31 -10.10
C ASN A 222 -13.54 -17.14 -9.85
N VAL A 223 -12.45 -17.01 -10.62
CA VAL A 223 -11.46 -15.93 -10.48
C VAL A 223 -11.77 -14.79 -11.44
N VAL A 224 -11.75 -13.56 -10.95
CA VAL A 224 -11.85 -12.35 -11.80
C VAL A 224 -10.54 -12.19 -12.59
N THR A 225 -10.59 -12.37 -13.90
CA THR A 225 -9.49 -12.08 -14.85
C THR A 225 -9.77 -10.81 -15.64
N MET A 226 -8.81 -10.35 -16.43
CA MET A 226 -9.04 -9.25 -17.37
C MET A 226 -10.24 -9.59 -18.28
N ASN A 227 -11.03 -8.57 -18.63
CA ASN A 227 -12.25 -8.69 -19.42
C ASN A 227 -13.37 -9.55 -18.80
N SER A 228 -13.27 -9.87 -17.50
CA SER A 228 -14.36 -10.49 -16.74
C SER A 228 -15.47 -9.50 -16.41
N ARG A 229 -16.70 -10.01 -16.23
CA ARG A 229 -17.82 -9.27 -15.64
C ARG A 229 -18.20 -9.87 -14.30
N ALA A 230 -18.38 -9.04 -13.29
CA ALA A 230 -18.75 -9.46 -11.95
C ALA A 230 -19.83 -8.56 -11.36
N LEU A 231 -20.70 -9.15 -10.54
CA LEU A 231 -21.55 -8.41 -9.62
C LEU A 231 -20.75 -8.18 -8.34
N LEU A 232 -20.52 -6.92 -8.01
CA LEU A 232 -19.86 -6.50 -6.79
C LEU A 232 -20.87 -5.90 -5.83
N ARG A 233 -20.58 -6.00 -4.54
CA ARG A 233 -21.11 -5.10 -3.53
C ARG A 233 -19.99 -4.20 -3.07
N LEU A 234 -20.12 -2.91 -3.37
CA LEU A 234 -19.23 -1.83 -2.94
C LEU A 234 -19.91 -1.13 -1.76
N ASP A 235 -19.41 -1.37 -0.55
CA ASP A 235 -20.08 -0.99 0.70
C ASP A 235 -21.52 -1.54 0.73
N GLU A 236 -22.52 -0.66 0.56
CA GLU A 236 -23.95 -1.02 0.55
C GLU A 236 -24.57 -1.03 -0.86
N VAL A 237 -23.78 -0.72 -1.89
CA VAL A 237 -24.26 -0.57 -3.28
C VAL A 237 -23.86 -1.79 -4.11
N ALA A 238 -24.84 -2.46 -4.70
CA ALA A 238 -24.60 -3.52 -5.68
C ALA A 238 -24.36 -2.90 -7.06
N VAL A 239 -23.25 -3.27 -7.71
CA VAL A 239 -22.85 -2.73 -9.02
C VAL A 239 -22.34 -3.88 -9.88
N GLU A 240 -22.84 -3.96 -11.11
CA GLU A 240 -22.24 -4.81 -12.13
C GLU A 240 -21.06 -4.10 -12.77
N VAL A 241 -19.90 -4.75 -12.78
CA VAL A 241 -18.66 -4.20 -13.33
C VAL A 241 -18.07 -5.13 -14.39
N ALA A 242 -17.45 -4.54 -15.40
CA ALA A 242 -16.52 -5.21 -16.29
C ALA A 242 -15.10 -4.72 -15.98
N LEU A 243 -14.17 -5.63 -15.69
CA LEU A 243 -12.76 -5.30 -15.50
C LEU A 243 -12.07 -5.23 -16.87
N VAL A 244 -11.59 -4.07 -17.27
CA VAL A 244 -11.05 -3.85 -18.62
C VAL A 244 -9.68 -3.18 -18.61
N TYR A 245 -9.01 -3.17 -19.76
CA TYR A 245 -7.81 -2.38 -19.97
C TYR A 245 -8.14 -0.87 -20.05
N PRO A 246 -7.17 0.04 -19.79
CA PRO A 246 -7.40 1.49 -19.79
C PRO A 246 -8.11 2.04 -21.03
N GLU A 247 -7.74 1.54 -22.22
CA GLU A 247 -8.30 1.97 -23.50
C GLU A 247 -9.79 1.66 -23.68
N ASP A 248 -10.32 0.69 -22.92
CA ASP A 248 -11.70 0.21 -23.00
C ASP A 248 -12.58 0.72 -21.83
N ALA A 249 -11.99 1.53 -20.95
CA ALA A 249 -12.64 2.03 -19.73
C ALA A 249 -13.75 3.04 -20.04
N ASP A 250 -14.87 2.90 -19.34
CA ASP A 250 -16.04 3.75 -19.44
C ASP A 250 -16.90 3.53 -18.19
N ASP A 251 -16.67 4.35 -17.18
CA ASP A 251 -17.36 4.29 -15.89
C ASP A 251 -18.88 4.40 -16.05
N SER A 252 -19.35 5.16 -17.05
CA SER A 252 -20.79 5.32 -17.32
C SER A 252 -21.46 4.04 -17.81
N ALA A 253 -20.68 3.14 -18.40
CA ALA A 253 -21.11 1.82 -18.85
C ALA A 253 -20.72 0.69 -17.88
N GLY A 254 -20.21 1.01 -16.69
CA GLY A 254 -19.74 0.03 -15.71
C GLY A 254 -18.46 -0.71 -16.14
N ARG A 255 -17.67 -0.15 -17.05
CA ARG A 255 -16.39 -0.71 -17.51
C ARG A 255 -15.24 -0.03 -16.77
N PHE A 256 -14.71 -0.70 -15.75
CA PHE A 256 -13.67 -0.15 -14.89
C PHE A 256 -12.29 -0.57 -15.39
N SER A 257 -11.42 0.43 -15.59
CA SER A 257 -10.00 0.18 -15.87
C SER A 257 -9.36 -0.62 -14.73
N VAL A 258 -8.50 -1.58 -15.05
CA VAL A 258 -7.63 -2.27 -14.10
C VAL A 258 -6.73 -1.32 -13.30
N PHE A 259 -6.46 -0.10 -13.81
CA PHE A 259 -5.71 0.95 -13.10
C PHE A 259 -6.57 1.79 -12.15
N SER A 260 -7.89 1.63 -12.18
CA SER A 260 -8.77 2.25 -11.18
C SER A 260 -8.63 1.55 -9.84
N GLY A 261 -8.94 2.24 -8.74
CA GLY A 261 -8.92 1.65 -7.40
C GLY A 261 -9.78 0.39 -7.29
N VAL A 262 -11.00 0.40 -7.86
CA VAL A 262 -11.86 -0.81 -7.91
C VAL A 262 -11.23 -1.89 -8.78
N GLY A 263 -10.77 -1.55 -9.99
CA GLY A 263 -10.24 -2.51 -10.94
C GLY A 263 -8.99 -3.24 -10.45
N THR A 264 -8.06 -2.52 -9.83
CA THR A 264 -6.88 -3.13 -9.18
C THR A 264 -7.29 -4.05 -8.04
N ALA A 265 -8.25 -3.63 -7.21
CA ALA A 265 -8.70 -4.39 -6.05
C ALA A 265 -9.31 -5.74 -6.44
N ILE A 266 -10.11 -5.79 -7.50
CA ILE A 266 -10.85 -7.01 -7.87
C ILE A 266 -10.04 -7.98 -8.73
N LEU A 267 -8.94 -7.55 -9.34
CA LEU A 267 -8.12 -8.42 -10.21
C LEU A 267 -7.64 -9.65 -9.42
N GLY A 268 -7.93 -10.84 -9.93
CA GLY A 268 -7.53 -12.12 -9.34
C GLY A 268 -8.29 -12.52 -8.05
N CYS A 269 -9.25 -11.70 -7.60
CA CYS A 269 -10.18 -12.09 -6.53
C CYS A 269 -11.13 -13.19 -7.01
N ARG A 270 -11.70 -13.94 -6.06
CA ARG A 270 -12.66 -15.01 -6.31
C ARG A 270 -14.08 -14.60 -5.98
N GLU A 271 -15.05 -15.21 -6.64
CA GLU A 271 -16.44 -15.17 -6.19
C GLU A 271 -16.53 -15.58 -4.72
N GLY A 272 -17.17 -14.74 -3.90
CA GLY A 272 -17.28 -14.89 -2.46
C GLY A 272 -16.22 -14.14 -1.65
N ASP A 273 -15.16 -13.62 -2.28
CA ASP A 273 -14.10 -12.89 -1.56
C ASP A 273 -14.62 -11.56 -1.01
N HIS A 274 -14.01 -11.15 0.11
CA HIS A 274 -14.23 -9.88 0.79
C HIS A 274 -12.89 -9.18 0.97
N ILE A 275 -12.76 -7.97 0.44
CA ILE A 275 -11.53 -7.19 0.48
C ILE A 275 -11.82 -5.78 0.99
N ASP A 276 -10.93 -5.27 1.84
CA ASP A 276 -10.89 -3.87 2.22
C ASP A 276 -9.91 -3.18 1.26
N TRP A 277 -10.33 -2.11 0.58
CA TRP A 277 -9.46 -1.37 -0.35
C TRP A 277 -9.65 0.14 -0.22
N ARG A 278 -8.57 0.93 -0.26
CA ARG A 278 -8.69 2.38 -0.18
C ARG A 278 -8.95 2.97 -1.56
N ILE A 279 -10.03 3.72 -1.70
CA ILE A 279 -10.45 4.39 -2.94
C ILE A 279 -10.80 5.85 -2.58
N LEU A 280 -10.20 6.83 -3.27
CA LEU A 280 -10.50 8.26 -3.07
C LEU A 280 -10.52 8.68 -1.57
N ASP A 281 -9.48 8.30 -0.83
CA ASP A 281 -9.30 8.62 0.59
C ASP A 281 -10.33 8.06 1.58
N ARG A 282 -11.08 7.04 1.17
CA ARG A 282 -11.90 6.23 2.09
C ARG A 282 -11.63 4.74 1.90
N THR A 283 -11.80 3.97 2.96
CA THR A 283 -11.79 2.51 2.86
C THR A 283 -13.14 2.05 2.30
N CYS A 284 -13.10 1.25 1.25
CA CYS A 284 -14.25 0.63 0.62
C CYS A 284 -14.22 -0.87 0.88
N HIS A 285 -15.36 -1.41 1.33
CA HIS A 285 -15.54 -2.84 1.54
C HIS A 285 -16.12 -3.45 0.27
N ILE A 286 -15.32 -4.24 -0.43
CA ILE A 286 -15.69 -4.83 -1.71
C ILE A 286 -15.96 -6.32 -1.48
N ARG A 287 -17.13 -6.78 -1.92
CA ARG A 287 -17.47 -8.21 -1.98
C ARG A 287 -17.70 -8.61 -3.42
N ILE A 288 -17.03 -9.67 -3.87
CA ILE A 288 -17.32 -10.28 -5.17
C ILE A 288 -18.55 -11.18 -5.00
N GLU A 289 -19.75 -10.66 -5.29
CA GLU A 289 -20.98 -11.44 -5.08
C GLU A 289 -21.13 -12.56 -6.09
N LYS A 290 -20.82 -12.28 -7.36
CA LYS A 290 -20.96 -13.25 -8.44
C LYS A 290 -20.05 -12.95 -9.62
N LEU A 291 -19.42 -13.96 -10.19
CA LEU A 291 -18.76 -13.84 -11.48
C LEU A 291 -19.77 -14.14 -12.60
N LEU A 292 -20.10 -13.12 -13.40
CA LEU A 292 -21.10 -13.18 -14.46
C LEU A 292 -20.51 -13.69 -15.78
N TYR A 293 -19.26 -13.34 -16.05
CA TYR A 293 -18.53 -13.73 -17.24
C TYR A 293 -17.03 -13.78 -16.95
N GLN A 294 -16.35 -14.80 -17.48
CA GLN A 294 -14.89 -14.94 -17.47
C GLN A 294 -14.46 -15.42 -18.87
N PRO A 295 -13.50 -14.75 -19.53
CA PRO A 295 -13.02 -15.15 -20.86
C PRO A 295 -12.53 -16.60 -20.90
N GLU A 296 -11.75 -17.04 -19.91
CA GLU A 296 -11.17 -18.38 -19.86
C GLU A 296 -12.23 -19.47 -19.72
N ALA A 297 -13.26 -19.25 -18.88
CA ALA A 297 -14.40 -20.16 -18.76
C ALA A 297 -15.22 -20.25 -20.06
N ALA A 298 -15.29 -19.16 -20.83
CA ALA A 298 -15.96 -19.11 -22.13
C ALA A 298 -15.09 -19.63 -23.30
N GLY A 299 -13.81 -19.97 -23.05
CA GLY A 299 -12.88 -20.42 -24.09
C GLY A 299 -12.22 -19.29 -24.89
N HIS A 300 -12.37 -18.04 -24.48
CA HIS A 300 -11.80 -16.85 -25.12
C HIS A 300 -10.39 -16.55 -24.58
N PHE A 301 -9.45 -17.49 -24.71
CA PHE A 301 -8.10 -17.43 -24.10
C PHE A 301 -7.16 -16.33 -24.64
N HIS A 302 -7.63 -15.49 -25.55
CA HIS A 302 -6.87 -14.43 -26.21
C HIS A 302 -7.38 -13.02 -25.87
N LEU A 303 -8.52 -12.92 -25.18
CA LEU A 303 -9.01 -11.65 -24.65
C LEU A 303 -8.14 -11.18 -23.48
#